data_AF-A0A7S1HVM2-F1
#
_entry.id   AF-A0A7S1HVM2-F1
#
_cell.length_a   1.000
_cell.length_b   1.000
_cell.length_c   1.000
_cell.angle_alpha   90.00
_cell.angle_beta   90.00
_cell.angle_gamma   90.00
#
_symmetry.space_group_name_H-M   'P 1'
#
loop_
_entity.id
_entity.type
_entity.pdbx_description
1 polymer ?
#
loop_
_entity_poly.entity_id
_entity_poly.type
_entity_poly.pdbx_seq_one_letter_code
_entity_poly.pdbx_strand_id
1 'polypeptide(L)'
;ATKGYAFWNQGFWNSTLNGKPYHISALYVVDIFRLRRLRGGDRLRETYQTLTADPNGLANLDQDLPNYMQHELPIHSLPVSWLWCESWCSEESKAQAKTIDFCNNPMTKTPKLDNARRIVPEWAEYDRHIRDFE
;
A
#
# COMPACT_ATOMS: atom_id res chain seq x y z
N ALA A 1 -7.40 7.92 -15.59
CA ALA A 1 -7.98 6.71 -16.22
C ALA A 1 -8.34 5.63 -15.20
N THR A 2 -7.60 5.47 -14.11
CA THR A 2 -7.75 4.35 -13.14
C THR A 2 -8.76 4.57 -12.02
N LYS A 3 -9.34 5.77 -11.86
CA LYS A 3 -10.29 6.08 -10.77
C LYS A 3 -11.49 5.12 -10.67
N GLY A 4 -11.93 4.52 -11.78
CA GLY A 4 -13.00 3.51 -11.80
C GLY A 4 -12.64 2.19 -11.12
N TYR A 5 -11.35 1.93 -10.87
CA TYR A 5 -10.85 0.73 -10.18
C TYR A 5 -10.71 0.93 -8.67
N ALA A 6 -11.01 2.12 -8.14
CA ALA A 6 -10.92 2.42 -6.71
C ALA A 6 -12.08 1.75 -5.95
N PHE A 7 -12.00 0.43 -5.79
CA PHE A 7 -13.04 -0.39 -5.18
C PHE A 7 -13.37 0.02 -3.74
N TRP A 8 -12.45 0.69 -3.05
CA TRP A 8 -12.64 1.17 -1.68
C TRP A 8 -13.63 2.34 -1.56
N ASN A 9 -13.98 3.01 -2.66
CA ASN A 9 -14.97 4.09 -2.68
C ASN A 9 -16.42 3.58 -2.82
N GLN A 10 -16.65 2.27 -2.80
CA GLN A 10 -17.98 1.68 -2.96
C GLN A 10 -18.22 0.49 -2.00
N GLY A 11 -19.49 0.12 -1.82
CA GLY A 11 -19.89 -1.09 -1.12
C GLY A 11 -19.37 -1.20 0.31
N PHE A 12 -18.85 -2.39 0.66
CA PHE A 12 -18.34 -2.72 1.99
C PHE A 12 -17.30 -1.73 2.49
N TRP A 13 -16.27 -1.45 1.70
CA TRP A 13 -15.16 -0.59 2.13
C TRP A 13 -15.59 0.85 2.38
N ASN A 14 -16.45 1.42 1.53
CA ASN A 14 -16.95 2.78 1.76
C ASN A 14 -17.70 2.89 3.10
N SER A 15 -18.58 1.91 3.38
CA SER A 15 -19.33 1.85 4.63
C SER A 15 -18.42 1.61 5.85
N THR A 16 -17.48 0.68 5.75
CA THR A 16 -16.54 0.33 6.83
C THR A 16 -15.58 1.47 7.14
N LEU A 17 -15.03 2.15 6.12
CA LEU A 17 -14.10 3.26 6.32
C LEU A 17 -14.78 4.49 6.90
N ASN A 18 -16.06 4.72 6.59
CA ASN A 18 -16.86 5.82 7.13
C ASN A 18 -16.13 7.18 7.04
N GLY A 19 -15.65 7.52 5.84
CA GLY A 19 -14.91 8.75 5.57
C GLY A 19 -13.41 8.70 5.86
N LYS A 20 -12.88 7.61 6.44
CA LYS A 20 -11.42 7.40 6.55
C LYS A 20 -10.82 7.00 5.20
N PRO A 21 -9.55 7.35 4.94
CA PRO A 21 -8.88 6.94 3.70
C PRO A 21 -8.51 5.45 3.71
N TYR A 22 -8.49 4.86 2.52
CA TYR A 22 -7.93 3.54 2.30
C TYR A 22 -6.41 3.65 2.08
N HIS A 23 -5.61 3.14 3.02
CA HIS A 23 -4.16 3.23 3.02
C HIS A 23 -3.49 2.06 2.27
N ILE A 24 -2.29 2.30 1.74
CA ILE A 24 -1.51 1.33 0.98
C ILE A 24 -0.42 0.70 1.86
N SER A 25 -0.26 -0.62 1.81
CA SER A 25 0.68 -1.37 2.67
C SER A 25 2.14 -1.34 2.19
N ALA A 26 2.42 -0.77 1.01
CA ALA A 26 3.77 -0.74 0.43
C ALA A 26 4.79 0.09 1.23
N LEU A 27 4.33 1.11 1.96
CA LEU A 27 5.18 1.95 2.81
C LEU A 27 4.40 2.41 4.04
N TYR A 28 4.95 2.16 5.23
CA TYR A 28 4.37 2.60 6.49
C TYR A 28 5.45 2.73 7.58
N VAL A 29 5.10 3.44 8.65
CA VAL A 29 5.93 3.58 9.86
C VAL A 29 5.17 2.98 11.03
N VAL A 30 5.89 2.26 11.89
CA VAL A 30 5.32 1.69 13.12
C VAL A 30 6.02 2.31 14.32
N ASP A 31 5.26 3.05 15.13
CA ASP A 31 5.68 3.35 16.50
C ASP A 31 5.48 2.09 17.36
N ILE A 32 6.57 1.33 17.52
CA ILE A 32 6.55 0.05 18.22
C ILE A 32 6.15 0.22 19.69
N PHE A 33 6.59 1.31 20.35
CA PHE A 33 6.26 1.53 21.77
C PHE A 33 4.78 1.85 21.94
N ARG A 34 4.21 2.69 21.06
CA ARG A 34 2.78 2.98 21.05
C ARG A 34 1.96 1.74 20.71
N LEU A 35 2.37 0.97 19.70
CA LEU A 35 1.68 -0.25 19.29
C LEU A 35 1.61 -1.26 20.45
N ARG A 36 2.73 -1.46 21.17
CA ARG A 36 2.78 -2.30 22.37
C ARG A 36 1.87 -1.79 23.48
N ARG A 37 1.91 -0.48 23.79
CA ARG A 37 1.06 0.14 24.82
C ARG A 37 -0.43 -0.03 24.54
N LEU A 38 -0.83 -0.06 23.28
CA LEU A 38 -2.22 -0.27 22.84
C LEU A 38 -2.60 -1.75 22.72
N ARG A 39 -1.66 -2.68 22.93
CA ARG A 39 -1.81 -4.10 22.59
C ARG A 39 -2.25 -4.30 21.14
N GLY A 40 -1.80 -3.42 20.23
CA GLY A 40 -2.29 -3.40 18.86
C GLY A 40 -1.99 -4.69 18.08
N GLY A 41 -0.84 -5.30 18.35
CA GLY A 41 -0.49 -6.60 17.75
C GLY A 41 -1.42 -7.75 18.19
N ASP A 42 -1.89 -7.76 19.44
CA ASP A 42 -2.84 -8.77 19.92
C ASP A 42 -4.19 -8.58 19.23
N ARG A 43 -4.70 -7.35 19.21
CA ARG A 43 -5.97 -7.00 18.54
C ARG A 43 -5.95 -7.38 17.06
N LEU A 44 -4.87 -7.05 16.34
CA LEU A 44 -4.70 -7.43 14.94
C LEU A 44 -4.83 -8.94 14.74
N ARG A 45 -4.20 -9.75 15.60
CA ARG A 45 -4.27 -11.22 15.53
C ARG A 45 -5.66 -11.76 15.88
N GLU A 46 -6.32 -11.22 16.90
CA GLU A 46 -7.68 -11.63 17.30
C GLU A 46 -8.70 -11.32 16.19
N THR A 47 -8.63 -10.12 15.60
CA THR A 47 -9.46 -9.71 14.47
C THR A 47 -9.17 -10.57 13.24
N TYR A 48 -7.90 -10.81 12.92
CA TYR A 48 -7.51 -11.72 11.85
C TYR A 48 -8.13 -13.10 12.03
N GLN A 49 -8.00 -13.70 13.22
CA GLN A 49 -8.56 -15.03 13.50
C GLN A 49 -10.07 -15.08 13.27
N THR A 50 -10.78 -14.00 13.60
CA THR A 50 -12.23 -13.88 13.37
C THR A 50 -12.55 -13.78 11.88
N LEU A 51 -11.84 -12.94 11.13
CA LEU A 51 -12.10 -12.69 9.71
C LEU A 51 -11.75 -13.90 8.82
N THR A 52 -10.77 -14.73 9.22
CA THR A 52 -10.35 -15.91 8.45
C THR A 52 -11.38 -17.04 8.39
N ALA A 53 -12.46 -16.97 9.18
CA ALA A 53 -13.57 -17.92 9.07
C ALA A 53 -14.26 -17.85 7.70
N ASP A 54 -14.23 -16.69 7.04
CA ASP A 54 -14.64 -16.53 5.64
C ASP A 54 -13.40 -16.51 4.73
N PRO A 55 -13.24 -17.48 3.81
CA PRO A 55 -12.10 -17.50 2.88
C PRO A 55 -12.05 -16.29 1.94
N ASN A 56 -13.15 -15.53 1.80
CA ASN A 56 -13.20 -14.31 1.00
C ASN A 56 -13.10 -13.02 1.84
N GLY A 57 -12.91 -13.14 3.16
CA GLY A 57 -12.96 -12.00 4.09
C GLY A 57 -11.80 -11.02 3.97
N LEU A 58 -10.64 -11.45 3.46
CA LEU A 58 -9.43 -10.64 3.32
C LEU A 58 -8.76 -10.95 1.98
N ALA A 59 -8.81 -10.01 1.03
CA ALA A 59 -8.21 -10.19 -0.29
C ALA A 59 -6.69 -9.97 -0.25
N ASN A 60 -6.26 -8.93 0.47
CA ASN A 60 -4.86 -8.62 0.72
C ASN A 60 -4.66 -8.37 2.22
N LEU A 61 -4.32 -9.42 2.98
CA LEU A 61 -4.24 -9.38 4.45
C LEU A 61 -3.45 -8.18 4.99
N ASP A 62 -2.30 -7.89 4.40
CA ASP A 62 -1.38 -6.83 4.81
C ASP A 62 -1.96 -5.43 4.67
N GLN A 63 -2.89 -5.23 3.72
CA GLN A 63 -3.55 -3.95 3.48
C GLN A 63 -4.94 -3.89 4.12
N ASP A 64 -5.73 -4.94 3.94
CA ASP A 64 -7.13 -4.99 4.36
C ASP A 64 -7.26 -5.00 5.88
N LEU A 65 -6.42 -5.76 6.61
CA LEU A 65 -6.54 -5.85 8.06
C LEU A 65 -6.27 -4.49 8.76
N PRO A 66 -5.18 -3.75 8.46
CA PRO A 66 -5.02 -2.40 8.98
C PRO A 66 -6.15 -1.44 8.58
N ASN A 67 -6.63 -1.52 7.33
CA ASN A 67 -7.72 -0.67 6.84
C ASN A 67 -9.06 -0.96 7.53
N TYR A 68 -9.34 -2.22 7.84
CA TYR A 68 -10.53 -2.62 8.58
C TYR A 68 -10.48 -2.12 10.03
N MET A 69 -9.30 -2.17 10.66
CA MET A 69 -9.12 -1.85 12.08
C MET A 69 -8.88 -0.37 12.39
N GLN A 70 -8.93 0.54 11.41
CA GLN A 70 -8.55 1.96 11.60
C GLN A 70 -9.35 2.71 12.68
N HIS A 71 -10.56 2.25 13.02
CA HIS A 71 -11.37 2.82 14.08
C HIS A 71 -10.88 2.42 15.48
N GLU A 72 -10.31 1.23 15.61
CA GLU A 72 -9.78 0.69 16.88
C GLU A 72 -8.27 0.97 17.05
N LEU A 73 -7.54 0.96 15.94
CA LEU A 73 -6.11 1.22 15.84
C LEU A 73 -5.90 2.34 14.82
N PRO A 74 -5.86 3.61 15.27
CA PRO A 74 -5.76 4.76 14.39
C PRO A 74 -4.53 4.70 13.48
N ILE A 75 -4.74 4.97 12.20
CA ILE A 75 -3.66 5.18 11.22
C ILE A 75 -3.48 6.67 11.00
N HIS A 76 -2.23 7.13 11.09
CA HIS A 76 -1.84 8.49 10.74
C HIS A 76 -1.38 8.51 9.28
N SER A 77 -2.04 9.30 8.44
CA SER A 77 -1.71 9.39 7.01
C SER A 77 -0.40 10.14 6.80
N LEU A 78 0.51 9.54 6.05
CA LEU A 78 1.70 10.21 5.54
C LEU A 78 1.32 11.16 4.39
N PRO A 79 2.09 12.25 4.17
CA PRO A 79 1.96 13.07 2.97
C PRO A 79 2.03 12.23 1.68
N VAL A 80 1.22 12.58 0.68
CA VAL A 80 1.12 11.84 -0.60
C VAL A 80 2.47 11.71 -1.32
N SER A 81 3.38 12.67 -1.15
CA SER A 81 4.74 12.62 -1.72
C SER A 81 5.59 11.44 -1.24
N TRP A 82 5.21 10.75 -0.16
CA TRP A 82 5.94 9.59 0.33
C TRP A 82 5.77 8.34 -0.52
N LEU A 83 4.70 8.23 -1.33
CA LEU A 83 4.45 7.05 -2.13
C LEU A 83 3.86 7.45 -3.48
N TRP A 84 4.61 7.22 -4.54
CA TRP A 84 4.16 7.42 -5.91
C TRP A 84 4.02 6.08 -6.63
N CYS A 85 3.00 5.94 -7.47
CA CYS A 85 2.92 4.83 -8.41
C CYS A 85 2.22 5.24 -9.71
N GLU A 86 2.72 4.75 -10.83
CA GLU A 86 2.32 5.19 -12.18
C GLU A 86 0.83 5.00 -12.46
N SER A 87 0.22 3.95 -11.89
CA SER A 87 -1.18 3.65 -12.18
C SER A 87 -2.15 4.62 -11.49
N TRP A 88 -1.76 5.25 -10.39
CA TRP A 88 -2.70 6.01 -9.54
C TRP A 88 -2.29 7.46 -9.32
N CYS A 89 -1.01 7.79 -9.51
CA CYS A 89 -0.48 9.14 -9.41
C CYS A 89 -0.33 9.78 -10.80
N SER A 90 -0.27 11.11 -10.86
CA SER A 90 0.02 11.80 -12.11
C SER A 90 1.54 11.83 -12.35
N GLU A 91 1.96 11.90 -13.61
CA GLU A 91 3.38 12.01 -13.96
C GLU A 91 4.01 13.28 -13.37
N GLU A 92 3.27 14.39 -13.31
CA GLU A 92 3.76 15.65 -12.74
C GLU A 92 4.10 15.50 -11.25
N SER A 93 3.34 14.69 -10.52
CA SER A 93 3.58 14.44 -9.09
C SER A 93 4.83 13.61 -8.82
N LYS A 94 5.38 12.92 -9.83
CA LYS A 94 6.58 12.09 -9.71
C LYS A 94 7.82 12.90 -9.30
N ALA A 95 7.90 14.16 -9.73
CA ALA A 95 9.01 15.05 -9.39
C ALA A 95 9.10 15.34 -7.88
N GLN A 96 8.01 15.14 -7.13
CA GLN A 96 7.97 15.32 -5.67
C GLN A 96 8.01 13.99 -4.91
N ALA A 97 8.08 12.85 -5.62
CA ALA A 97 8.04 11.53 -5.03
C ALA A 97 9.31 11.25 -4.23
N LYS A 98 9.13 10.72 -3.01
CA LYS A 98 10.23 10.24 -2.15
C LYS A 98 10.48 8.75 -2.30
N THR A 99 9.44 7.99 -2.63
CA THR A 99 9.53 6.57 -2.96
C THR A 99 8.59 6.24 -4.11
N ILE A 100 8.91 5.20 -4.88
CA ILE A 100 8.15 4.74 -6.02
C ILE A 100 7.81 3.27 -5.81
N ASP A 101 6.53 2.92 -5.81
CA ASP A 101 6.07 1.53 -5.86
C ASP A 101 5.74 1.14 -7.30
N PHE A 102 6.24 -0.03 -7.72
CA PHE A 102 5.89 -0.65 -9.00
C PHE A 102 4.58 -1.43 -8.84
N CYS A 103 3.51 -0.68 -8.62
CA CYS A 103 2.16 -1.22 -8.43
C CYS A 103 1.66 -1.93 -9.68
N ASN A 104 0.75 -2.88 -9.50
CA ASN A 104 0.08 -3.52 -10.64
C ASN A 104 -0.85 -2.53 -11.35
N ASN A 105 -0.81 -2.54 -12.68
CA ASN A 105 -1.72 -1.75 -13.50
C ASN A 105 -2.98 -2.58 -13.81
N PRO A 106 -4.20 -2.07 -13.52
CA PRO A 106 -5.42 -2.81 -13.81
C PRO A 106 -5.76 -2.89 -15.31
N MET A 107 -5.15 -2.04 -16.14
CA MET A 107 -5.37 -1.96 -17.59
C MET A 107 -4.33 -2.73 -18.41
N THR A 108 -3.09 -2.86 -17.89
CA THR A 108 -1.96 -3.43 -18.63
C THR A 108 -1.15 -4.39 -17.75
N LYS A 109 -0.49 -5.37 -18.36
CA LYS A 109 0.35 -6.35 -17.66
C LYS A 109 1.81 -6.22 -18.07
N THR A 110 2.41 -5.06 -17.80
CA THR A 110 3.84 -4.84 -18.05
C THR A 110 4.67 -5.49 -16.95
N PRO A 111 5.71 -6.29 -17.28
CA PRO A 111 6.61 -6.87 -16.29
C PRO A 111 7.28 -5.80 -15.41
N LYS A 112 7.51 -6.12 -14.13
CA LYS A 112 8.12 -5.18 -13.17
C LYS A 112 9.53 -4.72 -13.60
N LEU A 113 10.32 -5.60 -14.24
CA LEU A 113 11.65 -5.25 -14.75
C LEU A 113 11.61 -4.17 -15.83
N ASP A 114 10.64 -4.26 -16.76
CA ASP A 114 10.48 -3.27 -17.82
C ASP A 114 10.01 -1.93 -17.24
N ASN A 115 9.10 -1.98 -16.27
CA ASN A 115 8.68 -0.79 -15.52
C ASN A 115 9.84 -0.16 -14.77
N ALA A 116 10.68 -0.94 -14.08
CA ALA A 116 11.80 -0.41 -13.32
C ALA A 116 12.77 0.38 -14.20
N ARG A 117 13.18 -0.21 -15.34
CA ARG A 117 14.08 0.43 -16.32
C ARG A 117 13.50 1.69 -16.95
N ARG A 118 12.18 1.71 -17.19
CA ARG A 118 11.49 2.84 -17.84
C ARG A 118 11.15 3.97 -16.87
N ILE A 119 10.72 3.63 -15.65
CA ILE A 119 10.22 4.59 -14.65
C ILE A 119 11.39 5.21 -13.89
N VAL A 120 12.45 4.46 -13.57
CA VAL A 120 13.56 4.91 -12.72
C VAL A 120 14.85 4.88 -13.54
N PRO A 121 15.31 6.02 -14.10
CA PRO A 121 16.49 6.08 -14.96
C PRO A 121 17.76 5.49 -14.33
N GLU A 122 17.93 5.68 -13.01
CA GLU A 122 19.06 5.20 -12.23
C GLU A 122 18.99 3.69 -11.89
N TRP A 123 17.87 3.01 -12.17
CA TRP A 123 17.72 1.59 -11.82
C TRP A 123 18.79 0.69 -12.47
N ALA A 124 19.12 0.97 -13.73
CA ALA A 124 20.13 0.20 -14.46
C ALA A 124 21.54 0.40 -13.90
N GLU A 125 21.82 1.53 -13.23
CA GLU A 125 23.08 1.77 -12.55
C GLU A 125 23.20 0.92 -11.29
N TYR A 126 22.15 0.89 -10.46
CA TYR A 126 22.13 0.03 -9.26
C TYR A 126 22.21 -1.45 -9.62
N ASP A 127 21.50 -1.92 -10.66
CA ASP A 127 21.58 -3.31 -11.13
C ASP A 127 23.01 -3.67 -11.58
N ARG A 128 23.69 -2.78 -12.32
CA ARG A 128 25.10 -2.99 -12.70
C ARG A 128 26.01 -3.04 -11.48
N HIS A 129 25.85 -2.11 -10.54
CA HIS A 129 26.70 -2.04 -9.36
C HIS A 129 26.66 -3.33 -8.53
N ILE A 130 25.48 -3.94 -8.38
CA ILE A 130 25.35 -5.23 -7.68
C ILE A 130 26.00 -6.36 -8.48
N ARG A 131 25.80 -6.41 -9.81
CA ARG A 131 26.41 -7.46 -10.66
C ARG A 131 27.93 -7.39 -10.71
N ASP A 132 28.50 -6.20 -10.68
CA ASP A 132 29.96 -6.02 -10.67
C ASP A 132 30.58 -6.34 -9.29
N PHE A 133 29.75 -6.35 -8.23
CA PHE A 133 30.16 -6.73 -6.88
C PHE A 133 30.15 -8.25 -6.65
N GLU A 134 29.29 -8.97 -7.36
CA GLU A 134 29.18 -10.45 -7.35
C GLU A 134 30.34 -11.13 -8.10
#